data_AF-A0A822GDR4-F1
#
_entry.id   AF-A0A822GDR4-F1
#
_cell.length_a   1.000
_cell.length_b   1.000
_cell.length_c   1.000
_cell.angle_alpha   90.00
_cell.angle_beta   90.00
_cell.angle_gamma   90.00
#
_symmetry.space_group_name_H-M   'P 1'
#
loop_
_entity.id
_entity.type
_entity.pdbx_description
1 polymer ?
#
loop_
_entity_poly.entity_id
_entity_poly.type
_entity_poly.pdbx_seq_one_letter_code
_entity_poly.pdbx_strand_id
1 'polypeptide(L)'
;MAMSDNDFNQLDILSDKEFLQLIQRLYENNRNNSIFHDLDLNIKQRFVKEIFTRLHSFDSNSINLCLKALCLLIQEGDEIDAFMESSVLELLQKLSGLECNKVEINPIDIQNAIEAEKCMSYLIYMSPKVEKFYSASGVADAITHRIKETTETKLNDTIRYFDMRMLFLLTALNSDIR
;
A
#
# COMPACT_ATOMS: atom_id res chain seq x y z
N MET A 1 -6.19 -24.96 -7.27
CA MET A 1 -5.73 -25.63 -6.04
C MET A 1 -5.80 -24.55 -4.97
N ALA A 2 -6.65 -24.70 -3.95
CA ALA A 2 -6.79 -23.69 -2.91
C ALA A 2 -5.43 -23.52 -2.21
N MET A 3 -4.96 -22.27 -2.10
CA MET A 3 -3.77 -21.98 -1.29
C MET A 3 -4.12 -22.29 0.16
N SER A 4 -3.23 -23.01 0.84
CA SER A 4 -3.46 -23.46 2.23
C SER A 4 -2.58 -22.66 3.18
N ASP A 5 -2.92 -22.61 4.47
CA ASP A 5 -2.07 -22.02 5.52
C ASP A 5 -0.61 -22.51 5.47
N ASN A 6 -0.42 -23.71 4.92
CA ASN A 6 0.90 -24.32 4.74
C ASN A 6 1.81 -23.54 3.79
N ASP A 7 1.26 -22.82 2.81
CA ASP A 7 2.04 -21.96 1.91
C ASP A 7 2.63 -20.74 2.64
N PHE A 8 2.00 -20.32 3.75
CA PHE A 8 2.42 -19.17 4.56
C PHE A 8 3.28 -19.55 5.78
N ASN A 9 3.30 -20.82 6.16
CA ASN A 9 4.09 -21.28 7.30
C ASN A 9 5.60 -21.11 7.10
N GLN A 10 6.07 -20.99 5.85
CA GLN A 10 7.48 -20.95 5.49
C GLN A 10 7.96 -19.58 4.97
N LEU A 11 7.17 -18.51 5.10
CA LEU A 11 7.49 -17.20 4.51
C LEU A 11 8.91 -16.69 4.81
N ASP A 12 9.37 -16.88 6.05
CA ASP A 12 10.65 -16.40 6.58
C ASP A 12 11.87 -17.19 6.08
N ILE A 13 11.67 -18.37 5.52
CA ILE A 13 12.76 -19.21 4.99
C ILE A 13 12.85 -19.20 3.46
N LEU A 14 11.88 -18.58 2.76
CA LEU A 14 11.88 -18.49 1.31
C LEU A 14 13.02 -17.59 0.82
N SER A 15 13.69 -18.00 -0.26
CA SER A 15 14.52 -17.09 -1.04
C SER A 15 13.65 -15.99 -1.70
N ASP A 16 14.25 -14.87 -2.08
CA ASP A 16 13.52 -13.76 -2.73
C ASP A 16 12.77 -14.21 -3.97
N LYS A 17 13.35 -15.14 -4.74
CA LYS A 17 12.70 -15.72 -5.92
C LYS A 17 11.46 -16.53 -5.55
N GLU A 18 11.56 -17.38 -4.53
CA GLU A 18 10.43 -18.22 -4.08
C GLU A 18 9.33 -17.36 -3.45
N PHE A 19 9.71 -16.32 -2.70
CA PHE A 19 8.80 -15.34 -2.13
C PHE A 19 8.01 -14.62 -3.21
N LEU A 20 8.68 -14.10 -4.25
CA LEU A 20 8.00 -13.44 -5.38
C LEU A 20 7.10 -14.41 -6.16
N GLN A 21 7.50 -15.67 -6.33
CA GLN A 21 6.64 -16.70 -6.93
C GLN A 21 5.40 -17.00 -6.08
N LEU A 22 5.52 -16.99 -4.76
CA LEU A 22 4.38 -17.11 -3.85
C LEU A 22 3.44 -15.91 -4.00
N ILE A 23 3.97 -14.68 -3.97
CA ILE A 23 3.17 -13.46 -4.13
C ILE A 23 2.46 -13.42 -5.50
N GLN A 24 3.15 -13.81 -6.57
CA GLN A 24 2.55 -13.89 -7.90
C GLN A 24 1.35 -14.84 -7.91
N ARG A 25 1.51 -16.05 -7.34
CA ARG A 25 0.42 -17.02 -7.21
C ARG A 25 -0.72 -16.49 -6.35
N LEU A 26 -0.43 -15.80 -5.26
CA LEU A 26 -1.44 -15.16 -4.41
C LEU A 26 -2.26 -14.15 -5.20
N TYR A 27 -1.57 -13.22 -5.85
CA TYR A 27 -2.22 -12.16 -6.62
C TYR A 27 -3.11 -12.72 -7.76
N GLU A 28 -2.64 -13.75 -8.45
CA GLU A 28 -3.42 -14.41 -9.52
C GLU A 28 -4.62 -15.18 -8.99
N ASN A 29 -4.45 -15.92 -7.88
CA ASN A 29 -5.51 -16.76 -7.31
C ASN A 29 -6.55 -15.96 -6.53
N ASN A 30 -6.20 -14.79 -6.01
CA ASN A 30 -7.11 -14.01 -5.17
C ASN A 30 -8.25 -13.34 -5.95
N ARG A 31 -8.17 -13.28 -7.29
CA ARG A 31 -9.28 -12.76 -8.12
C ARG A 31 -10.60 -13.50 -7.91
N ASN A 32 -10.57 -14.72 -7.37
CA ASN A 32 -11.76 -15.56 -7.23
C ASN A 32 -12.03 -16.06 -5.79
N ASN A 33 -11.09 -15.91 -4.84
CA ASN A 33 -11.08 -16.75 -3.63
C ASN A 33 -10.83 -16.05 -2.28
N SER A 34 -10.80 -14.71 -2.20
CA SER A 34 -10.61 -13.94 -0.93
C SER A 34 -9.63 -14.60 0.04
N ILE A 35 -8.41 -14.87 -0.46
CA ILE A 35 -7.45 -15.78 0.16
C ILE A 35 -7.02 -15.30 1.55
N PHE A 36 -7.00 -13.99 1.80
CA PHE A 36 -6.56 -13.46 3.08
C PHE A 36 -7.66 -13.48 4.14
N HIS A 37 -8.93 -13.63 3.75
CA HIS A 37 -10.04 -13.58 4.72
C HIS A 37 -9.87 -14.63 5.83
N ASP A 38 -9.61 -15.88 5.44
CA ASP A 38 -9.53 -17.03 6.35
C ASP A 38 -8.16 -17.21 7.03
N LEU A 39 -7.16 -16.39 6.69
CA LEU A 39 -5.83 -16.51 7.30
C LEU A 39 -5.80 -15.95 8.72
N ASP A 40 -5.09 -16.66 9.60
CA ASP A 40 -4.82 -16.21 10.96
C ASP A 40 -4.06 -14.87 10.98
N LEU A 41 -4.37 -14.03 11.98
CA LEU A 41 -3.72 -12.74 12.19
C LEU A 41 -2.19 -12.83 12.24
N ASN A 42 -1.64 -13.87 12.86
CA ASN A 42 -0.19 -14.10 12.93
C ASN A 42 0.43 -14.26 11.52
N ILE A 43 -0.27 -14.98 10.63
CA ILE A 43 0.16 -15.15 9.25
C ILE A 43 0.12 -13.81 8.51
N LYS A 44 -0.96 -13.03 8.67
CA LYS A 44 -1.09 -11.69 8.08
C LYS A 44 0.04 -10.76 8.52
N GLN A 45 0.36 -10.73 9.82
CA GLN A 45 1.46 -9.94 10.38
C GLN A 45 2.82 -10.37 9.82
N ARG A 46 3.11 -11.68 9.76
CA ARG A 46 4.34 -12.21 9.16
C ARG A 46 4.45 -11.86 7.69
N PHE A 47 3.36 -11.98 6.95
CA PHE A 47 3.32 -11.64 5.52
C PHE A 47 3.64 -10.18 5.27
N VAL A 48 3.03 -9.26 6.02
CA VAL A 48 3.38 -7.83 5.97
C VAL A 48 4.85 -7.67 6.30
N LYS A 49 5.32 -8.16 7.44
CA LYS A 49 6.73 -8.02 7.86
C LYS A 49 7.73 -8.48 6.79
N GLU A 50 7.47 -9.61 6.12
CA GLU A 50 8.35 -10.14 5.07
C GLU A 50 8.34 -9.27 3.80
N ILE A 51 7.17 -8.74 3.39
CA ILE A 51 7.12 -7.73 2.32
C ILE A 51 8.02 -6.55 2.68
N PHE A 52 7.83 -5.96 3.86
CA PHE A 52 8.56 -4.75 4.26
C PHE A 52 10.07 -4.98 4.38
N THR A 53 10.48 -6.14 4.90
CA THR A 53 11.90 -6.49 5.05
C THR A 53 12.61 -6.60 3.69
N ARG A 54 11.91 -7.09 2.67
CA ARG A 54 12.51 -7.40 1.35
C ARG A 54 12.34 -6.28 0.32
N LEU A 55 11.36 -5.40 0.48
CA LEU A 55 11.08 -4.32 -0.48
C LEU A 55 12.30 -3.47 -0.83
N HIS A 56 13.24 -3.28 0.10
CA HIS A 56 14.45 -2.48 -0.13
C HIS A 56 15.44 -3.08 -1.13
N SER A 57 15.44 -4.40 -1.34
CA SER A 57 16.34 -5.09 -2.28
C SER A 57 15.70 -5.34 -3.64
N PHE A 58 14.40 -5.05 -3.79
CA PHE A 58 13.61 -5.41 -4.95
C PHE A 58 13.65 -4.36 -6.05
N ASP A 59 13.55 -4.82 -7.30
CA ASP A 59 13.31 -3.94 -8.44
C ASP A 59 11.89 -3.38 -8.44
N SER A 60 11.63 -2.38 -9.29
CA SER A 60 10.33 -1.71 -9.37
C SER A 60 9.16 -2.68 -9.64
N ASN A 61 9.36 -3.71 -10.47
CA ASN A 61 8.30 -4.68 -10.78
C ASN A 61 7.97 -5.57 -9.58
N SER A 62 9.01 -5.98 -8.86
CA SER A 62 8.90 -6.82 -7.67
C SER A 62 8.27 -6.05 -6.51
N ILE A 63 8.62 -4.77 -6.35
CA ILE A 63 7.93 -3.83 -5.44
C ILE A 63 6.45 -3.73 -5.80
N ASN A 64 6.14 -3.52 -7.09
CA ASN A 64 4.75 -3.40 -7.56
C ASN A 64 3.92 -4.63 -7.22
N LEU A 65 4.48 -5.81 -7.44
CA LEU A 65 3.82 -7.08 -7.15
C LEU A 65 3.55 -7.24 -5.65
N CYS A 66 4.50 -6.88 -4.80
CA CYS A 66 4.32 -6.91 -3.35
C CYS A 66 3.22 -5.94 -2.88
N LEU A 67 3.20 -4.71 -3.42
CA LEU A 67 2.17 -3.72 -3.10
C LEU A 67 0.77 -4.17 -3.51
N LYS A 68 0.64 -4.83 -4.66
CA LYS A 68 -0.63 -5.41 -5.12
C LYS A 68 -1.16 -6.46 -4.14
N ALA A 69 -0.30 -7.35 -3.66
CA ALA A 69 -0.70 -8.36 -2.68
C ALA A 69 -1.01 -7.75 -1.31
N LEU A 70 -0.25 -6.73 -0.88
CA LEU A 70 -0.56 -5.97 0.33
C LEU A 70 -1.92 -5.29 0.23
N CYS A 71 -2.25 -4.70 -0.92
CA CYS A 71 -3.53 -4.05 -1.18
C CYS A 71 -4.70 -5.03 -1.06
N LEU A 72 -4.54 -6.27 -1.53
CA LEU A 72 -5.54 -7.33 -1.37
C LEU A 72 -5.73 -7.71 0.10
N LEU A 73 -4.64 -7.91 0.84
CA LEU A 73 -4.70 -8.19 2.28
C LEU A 73 -5.44 -7.08 3.04
N ILE A 74 -5.14 -5.82 2.71
CA ILE A 74 -5.79 -4.65 3.31
C ILE A 74 -7.29 -4.64 3.01
N GLN A 75 -7.70 -5.03 1.80
CA GLN A 75 -9.11 -5.02 1.38
C GLN A 75 -9.97 -6.11 2.01
N GLU A 76 -9.35 -7.22 2.43
CA GLU A 76 -10.05 -8.38 2.98
C GLU A 76 -9.99 -8.46 4.51
N GLY A 77 -9.19 -7.60 5.15
CA GLY A 77 -8.90 -7.68 6.57
C GLY A 77 -9.76 -6.76 7.43
N ASP A 78 -10.39 -7.32 8.47
CA ASP A 78 -11.10 -6.55 9.49
C ASP A 78 -10.18 -6.04 10.63
N GLU A 79 -8.95 -6.56 10.71
CA GLU A 79 -7.99 -6.31 11.81
C GLU A 79 -6.76 -5.50 11.36
N ILE A 80 -6.95 -4.54 10.46
CA ILE A 80 -5.88 -3.76 9.83
C ILE A 80 -4.92 -3.13 10.86
N ASP A 81 -5.47 -2.61 11.96
CA ASP A 81 -4.68 -1.96 13.01
C ASP A 81 -3.68 -2.88 13.71
N ALA A 82 -3.91 -4.20 13.66
CA ALA A 82 -3.05 -5.18 14.30
C ALA A 82 -1.77 -5.49 13.51
N PHE A 83 -1.71 -5.14 12.22
CA PHE A 83 -0.54 -5.39 11.37
C PHE A 83 -0.02 -4.15 10.63
N MET A 84 -0.64 -2.98 10.83
CA MET A 84 -0.20 -1.71 10.25
C MET A 84 0.57 -0.85 11.26
N GLU A 85 1.87 -1.06 11.29
CA GLU A 85 2.83 -0.27 12.08
C GLU A 85 3.16 1.07 11.40
N SER A 86 3.66 2.05 12.14
CA SER A 86 4.03 3.36 11.57
C SER A 86 5.09 3.25 10.47
N SER A 87 6.07 2.34 10.63
CA SER A 87 7.10 2.05 9.61
C SER A 87 6.50 1.61 8.28
N VAL A 88 5.39 0.88 8.32
CA VAL A 88 4.64 0.45 7.16
C VAL A 88 3.99 1.64 6.46
N LEU A 89 3.34 2.51 7.24
CA LEU A 89 2.66 3.70 6.73
C LEU A 89 3.63 4.71 6.11
N GLU A 90 4.80 4.89 6.73
CA GLU A 90 5.89 5.75 6.23
C GLU A 90 6.45 5.23 4.91
N LEU A 91 6.67 3.92 4.78
CA LEU A 91 7.14 3.35 3.52
C LEU A 91 6.10 3.49 2.41
N LEU A 92 4.80 3.30 2.70
CA LEU A 92 3.73 3.55 1.72
C LEU A 92 3.72 5.02 1.27
N GLN A 93 3.88 5.97 2.20
CA GLN A 93 4.00 7.40 1.89
C GLN A 93 5.23 7.70 1.01
N LYS A 94 6.35 7.01 1.27
CA LYS A 94 7.55 7.10 0.44
C LYS A 94 7.34 6.55 -0.97
N LEU A 95 6.71 5.38 -1.10
CA LEU A 95 6.46 4.73 -2.38
C LEU A 95 5.41 5.47 -3.22
N SER A 96 4.47 6.19 -2.59
CA SER A 96 3.54 7.10 -3.26
C SER A 96 4.16 8.43 -3.69
N GLY A 97 5.39 8.72 -3.25
CA GLY A 97 6.04 10.01 -3.54
C GLY A 97 5.40 11.19 -2.80
N LEU A 98 4.69 10.93 -1.71
CA LEU A 98 4.04 11.94 -0.85
C LEU A 98 4.91 12.30 0.37
N GLU A 99 6.22 12.16 0.25
CA GLU A 99 7.18 12.71 1.22
C GLU A 99 7.28 14.23 1.05
N CYS A 100 7.48 14.96 2.15
CA CYS A 100 7.70 16.41 2.09
C CYS A 100 8.82 16.76 1.09
N ASN A 101 8.54 17.75 0.24
CA ASN A 101 9.47 18.33 -0.75
C ASN A 101 9.80 17.48 -1.99
N LYS A 102 9.03 16.42 -2.30
CA LYS A 102 9.10 15.76 -3.61
C LYS A 102 8.03 16.28 -4.55
N VAL A 103 8.47 16.77 -5.71
CA VAL A 103 7.58 17.34 -6.74
C VAL A 103 7.24 16.33 -7.83
N GLU A 104 8.16 15.43 -8.14
CA GLU A 104 8.02 14.51 -9.28
C GLU A 104 8.19 13.05 -8.86
N ILE A 105 7.28 12.21 -9.36
CA ILE A 105 7.38 10.76 -9.30
C ILE A 105 8.19 10.31 -10.52
N ASN A 106 9.22 9.50 -10.31
CA ASN A 106 9.98 8.91 -11.40
C ASN A 106 9.03 8.08 -12.30
N PRO A 107 9.04 8.22 -13.64
CA PRO A 107 8.21 7.44 -14.53
C PRO A 107 8.24 5.92 -14.29
N ILE A 108 9.38 5.38 -13.86
CA ILE A 108 9.56 3.94 -13.54
C ILE A 108 8.77 3.53 -12.28
N ASP A 109 8.49 4.48 -11.39
CA ASP A 109 7.84 4.25 -10.10
C ASP A 109 6.34 4.61 -10.12
N ILE A 110 5.80 5.09 -11.24
CA ILE A 110 4.38 5.45 -11.38
C ILE A 110 3.46 4.32 -10.92
N GLN A 111 3.76 3.08 -11.32
CA GLN A 111 2.94 1.93 -10.92
C GLN A 111 3.06 1.63 -9.43
N ASN A 112 4.23 1.83 -8.83
CA ASN A 112 4.43 1.67 -7.39
C ASN A 112 3.66 2.73 -6.62
N ALA A 113 3.71 3.98 -7.10
CA ALA A 113 2.96 5.07 -6.49
C ALA A 113 1.46 4.81 -6.52
N ILE A 114 0.91 4.40 -7.66
CA ILE A 114 -0.52 4.05 -7.78
C ILE A 114 -0.92 2.94 -6.79
N GLU A 115 -0.13 1.87 -6.69
CA GLU A 115 -0.46 0.77 -5.77
C GLU A 115 -0.28 1.16 -4.30
N ALA A 116 0.71 1.99 -3.98
CA ALA A 116 0.88 2.54 -2.64
C ALA A 116 -0.31 3.45 -2.25
N GLU A 117 -0.76 4.33 -3.14
CA GLU A 117 -1.91 5.22 -2.89
C GLU A 117 -3.23 4.46 -2.78
N LYS A 118 -3.40 3.35 -3.52
CA LYS A 118 -4.52 2.42 -3.31
C LYS A 118 -4.52 1.88 -1.90
N CYS A 119 -3.37 1.38 -1.42
CA CYS A 119 -3.22 0.90 -0.05
C CYS A 119 -3.57 2.01 0.94
N MET A 120 -2.93 3.19 0.81
CA MET A 120 -3.13 4.33 1.70
C MET A 120 -4.60 4.77 1.75
N SER A 121 -5.26 4.94 0.60
CA SER A 121 -6.66 5.37 0.54
C SER A 121 -7.62 4.37 1.20
N TYR A 122 -7.34 3.07 1.09
CA TYR A 122 -8.14 2.06 1.77
C TYR A 122 -7.89 2.06 3.29
N LEU A 123 -6.62 2.16 3.70
CA LEU A 123 -6.24 2.23 5.11
C LEU A 123 -6.82 3.46 5.82
N ILE A 124 -6.79 4.64 5.20
CA ILE A 124 -7.41 5.87 5.72
C ILE A 124 -8.91 5.67 5.95
N TYR A 125 -9.59 5.02 4.98
CA TYR A 125 -11.02 4.77 5.09
C TYR A 125 -11.37 3.75 6.19
N MET A 126 -10.54 2.72 6.38
CA MET A 126 -10.80 1.64 7.33
C MET A 126 -10.38 1.95 8.76
N SER A 127 -9.30 2.71 8.96
CA SER A 127 -8.69 2.89 10.28
C SER A 127 -8.60 4.37 10.67
N PRO A 128 -9.33 4.78 11.73
CA PRO A 128 -9.16 6.10 12.35
C PRO A 128 -7.73 6.34 12.87
N LYS A 129 -6.98 5.28 13.21
CA LYS A 129 -5.58 5.40 13.63
C LYS A 129 -4.69 5.78 12.44
N VAL A 130 -4.90 5.16 11.27
CA VAL A 130 -4.16 5.48 10.04
C VAL A 130 -4.55 6.85 9.49
N GLU A 131 -5.84 7.20 9.54
CA GLU A 131 -6.30 8.56 9.21
C GLU A 131 -5.52 9.60 10.02
N LYS A 132 -5.52 9.50 11.36
CA LYS A 132 -4.77 10.43 12.21
C LYS A 132 -3.29 10.49 11.89
N PHE A 133 -2.68 9.35 11.57
CA PHE A 133 -1.27 9.29 11.17
C PHE A 133 -1.01 10.13 9.93
N TYR A 134 -1.76 9.91 8.84
CA TYR A 134 -1.55 10.64 7.59
C TYR A 134 -2.00 12.10 7.65
N SER A 135 -2.98 12.40 8.50
CA SER A 135 -3.39 13.76 8.80
C SER A 135 -2.27 14.59 9.44
N ALA A 136 -1.42 13.94 10.25
CA ALA A 136 -0.27 14.58 10.90
C ALA A 136 1.03 14.53 10.08
N SER A 137 1.10 13.73 9.00
CA SER A 137 2.36 13.49 8.26
C SER A 137 2.59 14.40 7.05
N GLY A 138 1.73 15.41 6.84
CA GLY A 138 1.84 16.35 5.72
C GLY A 138 1.38 15.79 4.36
N VAL A 139 0.72 14.63 4.34
CA VAL A 139 0.21 14.00 3.10
C VAL A 139 -0.75 14.91 2.35
N ALA A 140 -1.66 15.60 3.06
CA ALA A 140 -2.63 16.51 2.43
C ALA A 140 -1.92 17.69 1.72
N ASP A 141 -0.87 18.23 2.32
CA ASP A 141 -0.06 19.29 1.73
C ASP A 141 0.71 18.78 0.51
N ALA A 142 1.31 17.59 0.60
CA ALA A 142 2.03 16.97 -0.50
C ALA A 142 1.11 16.68 -1.71
N ILE A 143 -0.11 16.18 -1.47
CA ILE A 143 -1.12 15.98 -2.52
C ILE A 143 -1.48 17.32 -3.16
N THR A 144 -1.78 18.33 -2.34
CA THR A 144 -2.16 19.67 -2.83
C THR A 144 -1.05 20.29 -3.66
N HIS A 145 0.20 20.14 -3.23
CA HIS A 145 1.38 20.59 -3.97
C HIS A 145 1.51 19.85 -5.31
N ARG A 146 1.42 18.52 -5.31
CA ARG A 146 1.51 17.69 -6.52
C ARG A 146 0.44 18.04 -7.56
N ILE A 147 -0.80 18.29 -7.12
CA ILE A 147 -1.90 18.72 -8.00
C ILE A 147 -1.65 20.12 -8.57
N LYS A 148 -1.10 21.06 -7.77
CA LYS A 148 -0.86 22.44 -8.20
C LYS A 148 0.32 22.58 -9.16
N GLU A 149 1.41 21.87 -8.89
CA GLU A 149 2.66 22.01 -9.66
C GLU A 149 2.67 21.19 -10.94
N THR A 150 1.86 20.14 -11.01
CA THR A 150 1.80 19.30 -12.21
C THR A 150 0.73 19.82 -13.16
N THR A 151 1.14 20.34 -14.33
CA THR A 151 0.20 20.71 -15.41
C THR A 151 -0.67 19.51 -15.77
N GLU A 152 -1.93 19.73 -16.17
CA GLU A 152 -2.92 18.67 -16.47
C GLU A 152 -2.43 17.57 -17.44
N THR A 153 -1.42 17.85 -18.28
CA THR A 153 -0.85 16.90 -19.24
C THR A 153 0.31 16.05 -18.70
N LYS A 154 0.83 16.34 -17.51
CA LYS A 154 2.02 15.66 -16.94
C LYS A 154 1.69 14.67 -15.83
N LEU A 155 0.60 14.90 -15.08
CA LEU A 155 0.20 13.99 -14.00
C LEU A 155 -0.59 12.83 -14.57
N ASN A 156 -0.15 11.60 -14.28
CA ASN A 156 -0.91 10.40 -14.60
C ASN A 156 -2.32 10.49 -14.00
N ASP A 157 -3.35 10.27 -14.82
CA ASP A 157 -4.75 10.41 -14.40
C ASP A 157 -5.13 9.49 -13.23
N THR A 158 -4.48 8.33 -13.12
CA THR A 158 -4.71 7.38 -12.03
C THR A 158 -4.14 7.91 -10.71
N ILE A 159 -2.93 8.48 -10.72
CA ILE A 159 -2.37 9.16 -9.55
C ILE A 159 -3.29 10.31 -9.14
N ARG A 160 -3.70 11.14 -10.10
CA ARG A 160 -4.62 12.26 -9.83
C ARG A 160 -5.93 11.80 -9.19
N TYR A 161 -6.48 10.68 -9.65
CA TYR A 161 -7.68 10.09 -9.05
C TYR A 161 -7.46 9.69 -7.59
N PHE A 162 -6.37 8.99 -7.28
CA PHE A 162 -6.08 8.55 -5.92
C PHE A 162 -5.69 9.71 -5.00
N ASP A 163 -5.01 10.74 -5.52
CA ASP A 163 -4.76 12.01 -4.84
C ASP A 163 -6.05 12.67 -4.38
N MET A 164 -6.97 12.89 -5.30
CA MET A 164 -8.27 13.48 -4.98
C MET A 164 -9.05 12.60 -4.00
N ARG A 165 -8.97 11.27 -4.16
CA ARG A 165 -9.65 10.34 -3.24
C ARG A 165 -9.09 10.42 -1.82
N MET A 166 -7.76 10.44 -1.66
CA MET A 166 -7.14 10.57 -0.34
C MET A 166 -7.42 11.93 0.28
N LEU A 167 -7.32 13.01 -0.50
CA LEU A 167 -7.63 14.36 -0.02
C LEU A 167 -9.10 14.46 0.44
N PHE A 168 -10.03 13.87 -0.32
CA PHE A 168 -11.42 13.76 0.08
C PHE A 168 -11.58 12.99 1.40
N LEU A 169 -10.95 11.82 1.55
CA LEU A 169 -11.06 11.03 2.77
C LEU A 169 -10.49 11.79 3.98
N LEU A 170 -9.31 12.39 3.85
CA LEU A 170 -8.67 13.14 4.93
C LEU A 170 -9.52 14.36 5.36
N THR A 171 -10.04 15.13 4.40
CA THR A 171 -10.91 16.29 4.71
C THR A 171 -12.30 15.91 5.20
N ALA A 172 -12.83 14.75 4.79
CA ALA A 172 -14.13 14.27 5.22
C ALA A 172 -14.09 13.67 6.63
N LEU A 173 -12.99 13.01 6.98
CA LEU A 173 -12.82 12.31 8.27
C LEU A 173 -12.16 13.19 9.34
N ASN A 174 -11.37 14.18 8.95
CA ASN A 174 -10.64 15.05 9.87
C ASN A 174 -11.04 16.53 9.72
N SER A 175 -11.65 17.08 10.76
CA SER A 175 -12.08 18.48 10.76
C SER A 175 -10.93 19.48 10.75
N ASP A 176 -9.73 19.07 11.18
CA ASP A 176 -8.57 19.96 11.29
C ASP A 176 -7.88 20.18 9.93
N ILE A 177 -8.15 19.28 8.96
CA ILE A 177 -7.63 19.39 7.58
C ILE A 177 -8.55 20.23 6.69
N ARG A 178 -9.84 20.29 7.03
CA ARG A 178 -10.85 21.06 6.29
C ARG A 178 -10.68 22.56 6.51
#